data_AF-A0A0M9GH71-F1
#
_entry.id   AF-A0A0M9GH71-F1
#
_cell.length_a   1.000
_cell.length_b   1.000
_cell.length_c   1.000
_cell.angle_alpha   90.00
_cell.angle_beta   90.00
_cell.angle_gamma   90.00
#
_symmetry.space_group_name_H-M   'P 1'
#
loop_
_entity.id
_entity.type
_entity.pdbx_description
1 polymer ?
#
loop_
_entity_poly.entity_id
_entity_poly.type
_entity_poly.pdbx_seq_one_letter_code
_entity_poly.pdbx_strand_id
1 'polypeptide(L)'
;MMEFDVEGLCNAGFDVKSPDRTNSRNGYRDRLWQTRTGDVDLKIPKLRQGSYFPGFLEPRRTAEKAMVAVIQEAYIQGVSTRSVDELVKAMGMTGISKSQVSRLAGEIDERVHAFLDRPLEGDWPYLWIDATYVKVREAGRIVSVAVIIAVAVNTNGGREILGMRVGPSEAEPFWTDFLRSLMRRGLRDVRLVISDAHEGLKAAVSKVFHTTWQRCRVHFMRNAMAHVGKILVTTLC
;
A
#
# COMPACT_ATOMS: atom_id res chain seq x y z
N MET A 1 -0.82 -22.01 26.65
CA MET A 1 -1.63 -21.78 25.43
C MET A 1 -1.51 -22.96 24.48
N MET A 2 -0.36 -23.24 23.85
CA MET A 2 -0.23 -24.38 22.92
C MET A 2 -0.55 -25.75 23.53
N GLU A 3 -0.13 -26.01 24.77
CA GLU A 3 -0.48 -27.27 25.45
C GLU A 3 -1.99 -27.43 25.64
N PHE A 4 -2.68 -26.36 26.01
CA PHE A 4 -4.13 -26.38 26.21
C PHE A 4 -4.89 -26.67 24.91
N ASP A 5 -4.46 -26.04 23.79
CA ASP A 5 -5.04 -26.32 22.47
C ASP A 5 -4.89 -27.81 22.11
N VAL A 6 -3.71 -28.38 22.36
CA VAL A 6 -3.38 -29.77 22.03
C VAL A 6 -4.09 -30.75 22.94
N GLU A 7 -4.30 -30.42 24.22
CA GLU A 7 -5.13 -31.20 25.13
C GLU A 7 -6.58 -31.28 24.64
N GLY A 8 -7.15 -30.16 24.20
CA GLY A 8 -8.47 -30.13 23.57
C GLY A 8 -8.55 -31.00 22.32
N LEU A 9 -7.52 -30.96 21.47
CA LEU A 9 -7.45 -31.79 20.25
C LEU A 9 -7.22 -33.29 20.53
N CYS A 10 -6.58 -33.64 21.64
CA CYS A 10 -6.32 -35.03 22.02
C CYS A 10 -7.37 -35.61 22.96
N ASN A 11 -8.24 -34.77 23.51
CA ASN A 11 -9.18 -35.06 24.59
C ASN A 11 -8.50 -35.70 25.83
N ALA A 12 -7.24 -35.35 26.06
CA ALA A 12 -6.41 -35.90 27.14
C ALA A 12 -5.17 -35.05 27.41
N GLY A 13 -4.83 -34.95 28.71
CA GLY A 13 -3.61 -34.29 29.20
C GLY A 13 -2.31 -34.92 28.69
N PHE A 14 -1.20 -34.20 28.83
CA PHE A 14 0.13 -34.76 28.57
C PHE A 14 0.40 -35.93 29.53
N ASP A 15 0.80 -37.08 28.97
CA ASP A 15 1.08 -38.33 29.71
C ASP A 15 -0.06 -38.89 30.58
N VAL A 16 -1.30 -38.40 30.39
CA VAL A 16 -2.47 -38.89 31.12
C VAL A 16 -3.12 -40.05 30.36
N LYS A 17 -3.29 -41.19 31.03
CA LYS A 17 -4.11 -42.29 30.50
C LYS A 17 -5.59 -41.89 30.61
N SER A 18 -6.27 -41.78 29.48
CA SER A 18 -7.69 -41.47 29.40
C SER A 18 -8.36 -42.42 28.41
N PRO A 19 -9.50 -43.03 28.75
CA PRO A 19 -10.27 -43.84 27.81
C PRO A 19 -10.85 -43.00 26.66
N ASP A 20 -11.07 -41.70 26.88
CA ASP A 20 -11.66 -40.78 25.90
C ASP A 20 -10.64 -40.16 24.94
N ARG A 21 -9.37 -40.59 25.01
CA ARG A 21 -8.26 -40.07 24.18
C ARG A 21 -8.47 -40.44 22.72
N THR A 22 -8.58 -39.44 21.86
CA THR A 22 -8.79 -39.60 20.42
C THR A 22 -7.51 -39.46 19.59
N ASN A 23 -6.48 -38.81 20.13
CA ASN A 23 -5.20 -38.58 19.46
C ASN A 23 -4.03 -38.58 20.46
N SER A 24 -2.81 -38.57 19.95
CA SER A 24 -1.60 -38.53 20.77
C SER A 24 -0.57 -37.55 20.23
N ARG A 25 0.28 -37.06 21.14
CA ARG A 25 1.40 -36.18 20.80
C ARG A 25 2.55 -37.02 20.21
N ASN A 26 3.27 -36.46 19.24
CA ASN A 26 4.40 -37.10 18.55
C ASN A 26 5.65 -36.22 18.59
N GLY A 27 5.98 -35.74 19.78
CA GLY A 27 7.09 -34.82 20.02
C GLY A 27 6.81 -33.37 19.60
N TYR A 28 7.87 -32.61 19.37
CA TYR A 28 7.80 -31.17 19.06
C TYR A 28 8.49 -30.85 17.74
N ARG A 29 8.14 -29.70 17.17
CA ARG A 29 8.86 -29.03 16.08
C ARG A 29 9.42 -27.73 16.63
N ASP A 30 10.73 -27.59 16.54
CA ASP A 30 11.41 -26.36 16.93
C ASP A 30 11.16 -25.27 15.89
N ARG A 31 10.97 -24.04 16.38
CA ARG A 31 10.79 -22.87 15.55
C ARG A 31 11.24 -21.63 16.30
N LEU A 32 12.13 -20.85 15.68
CA LEU A 32 12.46 -19.52 16.14
C LEU A 32 11.31 -18.54 15.86
N TRP A 33 10.91 -17.79 16.89
CA TRP A 33 9.94 -16.71 16.79
C TRP A 33 10.59 -15.39 17.19
N GLN A 34 10.68 -14.47 16.25
CA GLN A 34 11.35 -13.19 16.40
C GLN A 34 10.34 -12.18 16.96
N THR A 35 10.60 -11.71 18.17
CA THR A 35 9.75 -10.75 18.88
C THR A 35 10.52 -9.46 19.13
N ARG A 36 9.82 -8.39 19.51
CA ARG A 36 10.47 -7.13 19.89
C ARG A 36 11.41 -7.24 21.09
N THR A 37 11.26 -8.28 21.91
CA THR A 37 12.10 -8.52 23.10
C THR A 37 13.26 -9.48 22.81
N GLY A 38 13.40 -9.91 21.56
CA GLY A 38 14.40 -10.88 21.12
C GLY A 38 13.80 -12.14 20.50
N ASP A 39 14.67 -13.07 20.15
CA ASP A 39 14.30 -14.33 19.55
C ASP A 39 13.86 -15.33 20.64
N VAL A 40 12.72 -15.97 20.41
CA VAL A 40 12.12 -16.97 21.31
C VAL A 40 12.10 -18.32 20.61
N ASP A 41 12.77 -19.31 21.20
CA ASP A 41 12.70 -20.69 20.73
C ASP A 41 11.36 -21.31 21.13
N LEU A 42 10.48 -21.51 20.15
CA LEU A 42 9.20 -22.17 20.33
C LEU A 42 9.30 -23.66 20.03
N LYS A 43 8.79 -24.47 20.96
CA LYS A 43 8.54 -25.90 20.75
C LYS A 43 7.07 -26.11 20.41
N ILE A 44 6.76 -26.23 19.12
CA ILE A 44 5.38 -26.44 18.66
C ILE A 44 5.05 -27.93 18.76
N PRO A 45 4.03 -28.34 19.53
CA PRO A 45 3.65 -29.75 19.65
C PRO A 45 3.24 -30.34 18.29
N LYS A 46 3.61 -31.61 18.06
CA LYS A 46 3.17 -32.39 16.90
C LYS A 46 2.13 -33.41 17.34
N LEU A 47 1.13 -33.63 16.50
CA LEU A 47 0.13 -34.69 16.68
C LEU A 47 0.53 -35.93 15.88
N ARG A 48 0.08 -37.11 16.33
CA ARG A 48 0.32 -38.38 15.64
C ARG A 48 -0.57 -38.52 14.42
N GLN A 49 -1.79 -37.99 14.49
CA GLN A 49 -2.71 -37.87 13.37
C GLN A 49 -3.07 -36.40 13.15
N GLY A 50 -3.08 -35.96 11.89
CA GLY A 50 -3.38 -34.57 11.51
C GLY A 50 -2.19 -33.60 11.70
N SER A 51 -2.46 -32.30 11.58
CA SER A 51 -1.49 -31.24 11.81
C SER A 51 -2.02 -30.22 12.82
N TYR A 52 -1.14 -29.74 13.70
CA TYR A 52 -1.43 -28.64 14.62
C TYR A 52 -0.53 -27.46 14.28
N PHE A 53 -1.12 -26.27 14.25
CA PHE A 53 -0.39 -25.02 14.11
C PHE A 53 -1.02 -23.98 15.05
N PRO A 54 -0.24 -23.33 15.93
CA PRO A 54 -0.79 -22.38 16.88
C PRO A 54 -1.41 -21.18 16.15
N GLY A 55 -2.63 -20.79 16.54
CA GLY A 55 -3.37 -19.71 15.88
C GLY A 55 -2.75 -18.31 16.03
N PHE A 56 -1.90 -18.11 17.04
CA PHE A 56 -1.16 -16.85 17.22
C PHE A 56 0.07 -16.72 16.32
N LEU A 57 0.47 -17.81 15.64
CA LEU A 57 1.55 -17.80 14.65
C LEU A 57 0.96 -17.77 13.24
N GLU A 58 1.74 -17.27 12.29
CA GLU A 58 1.40 -17.36 10.87
C GLU A 58 2.33 -18.35 10.16
N PRO A 59 1.82 -19.22 9.27
CA PRO A 59 2.66 -20.12 8.49
C PRO A 59 3.74 -19.36 7.73
N ARG A 60 4.99 -19.86 7.76
CA ARG A 60 6.15 -19.30 7.03
C ARG A 60 6.60 -17.88 7.45
N ARG A 61 6.05 -17.30 8.52
CA ARG A 61 6.49 -16.01 9.08
C ARG A 61 7.17 -16.19 10.43
N THR A 62 8.42 -15.76 10.55
CA THR A 62 9.18 -15.88 11.80
C THR A 62 9.00 -14.68 12.72
N ALA A 63 8.54 -13.53 12.21
CA ALA A 63 8.38 -12.30 12.98
C ALA A 63 6.95 -12.10 13.53
N GLU A 64 6.85 -11.41 14.66
CA GLU A 64 5.60 -10.90 15.25
C GLU A 64 4.83 -9.96 14.28
N LYS A 65 3.49 -10.00 14.29
CA LYS A 65 2.63 -9.12 13.47
C LYS A 65 2.88 -7.62 13.69
N ALA A 66 3.11 -7.22 14.95
CA ALA A 66 3.40 -5.83 15.28
C ALA A 66 4.67 -5.32 14.55
N MET A 67 5.66 -6.19 14.36
CA MET A 67 6.89 -5.86 13.63
C MET A 67 6.61 -5.63 12.14
N VAL A 68 5.76 -6.46 11.54
CA VAL A 68 5.34 -6.30 10.15
C VAL A 68 4.67 -4.93 9.94
N ALA A 69 3.79 -4.52 10.85
CA ALA A 69 3.13 -3.22 10.78
C ALA A 69 4.13 -2.05 10.87
N VAL A 70 5.12 -2.12 11.75
CA VAL A 70 6.18 -1.09 11.86
C VAL A 70 7.02 -1.01 10.58
N ILE A 71 7.39 -2.15 10.01
CA ILE A 71 8.15 -2.20 8.75
C ILE A 71 7.34 -1.61 7.59
N GLN A 72 6.05 -1.96 7.50
CA GLN A 72 5.14 -1.41 6.50
C GLN A 72 4.96 0.10 6.66
N GLU A 73 4.78 0.59 7.88
CA GLU A 73 4.66 2.02 8.17
C GLU A 73 5.95 2.78 7.80
N ALA A 74 7.11 2.26 8.20
CA ALA A 74 8.40 2.85 7.83
C ALA A 74 8.56 2.94 6.30
N TYR A 75 8.15 1.89 5.58
CA TYR A 75 8.17 1.89 4.11
C TYR A 75 7.23 2.96 3.52
N ILE A 76 6.01 3.11 4.06
CA ILE A 76 5.04 4.14 3.65
C ILE A 76 5.60 5.56 3.89
N GLN A 77 6.32 5.77 4.99
CA GLN A 77 6.98 7.04 5.31
C GLN A 77 8.23 7.31 4.44
N GLY A 78 8.55 6.44 3.49
CA GLY A 78 9.67 6.62 2.56
C GLY A 78 11.03 6.20 3.12
N VAL A 79 11.06 5.42 4.21
CA VAL A 79 12.30 4.89 4.75
C VAL A 79 12.88 3.84 3.79
N SER A 80 14.14 4.00 3.41
CA SER A 80 14.80 3.07 2.49
C SER A 80 14.86 1.66 3.07
N THR A 81 14.85 0.62 2.22
CA THR A 81 14.94 -0.78 2.69
C THR A 81 16.22 -1.07 3.49
N ARG A 82 17.29 -0.29 3.30
CA ARG A 82 18.51 -0.34 4.11
C ARG A 82 18.30 0.29 5.48
N SER A 83 17.66 1.46 5.52
CA SER A 83 17.35 2.16 6.77
C SER A 83 16.31 1.41 7.61
N VAL A 84 15.42 0.64 6.97
CA VAL A 84 14.52 -0.30 7.68
C VAL A 84 15.30 -1.42 8.37
N ASP A 85 16.36 -1.94 7.77
CA ASP A 85 17.24 -2.94 8.43
C ASP A 85 17.91 -2.34 9.68
N GLU A 86 18.41 -1.11 9.58
CA GLU A 86 18.98 -0.39 10.72
C GLU A 86 17.93 -0.16 11.83
N LEU A 87 16.70 0.23 11.46
CA LEU A 87 15.58 0.38 12.39
C LEU A 87 15.27 -0.93 13.12
N VAL A 88 15.22 -2.04 12.39
CA VAL A 88 14.94 -3.37 12.97
C VAL A 88 16.06 -3.79 13.93
N LYS A 89 17.32 -3.53 13.59
CA LYS A 89 18.47 -3.76 14.49
C LYS A 89 18.42 -2.90 15.75
N ALA A 90 18.06 -1.62 15.61
CA ALA A 90 17.91 -0.70 16.73
C ALA A 90 16.80 -1.12 17.71
N MET A 91 15.79 -1.84 17.23
CA MET A 91 14.74 -2.45 18.06
C MET A 91 15.17 -3.77 18.74
N GLY A 92 16.46 -4.15 18.69
CA GLY A 92 17.00 -5.31 19.39
C GLY A 92 16.93 -6.63 18.62
N MET A 93 16.68 -6.58 17.31
CA MET A 93 16.62 -7.78 16.45
C MET A 93 17.91 -7.99 15.66
N THR A 94 18.06 -9.19 15.10
CA THR A 94 19.19 -9.56 14.24
C THR A 94 19.22 -8.84 12.87
N GLY A 95 18.13 -8.15 12.51
CA GLY A 95 17.97 -7.38 11.28
C GLY A 95 16.93 -7.96 10.33
N ILE A 96 16.73 -7.29 9.19
CA ILE A 96 15.82 -7.73 8.13
C ILE A 96 16.45 -7.54 6.74
N SER A 97 16.33 -8.56 5.89
CA SER A 97 16.82 -8.47 4.52
C SER A 97 15.93 -7.57 3.65
N LYS A 98 16.52 -6.93 2.63
CA LYS A 98 15.78 -6.11 1.66
C LYS A 98 14.64 -6.87 0.97
N SER A 99 14.85 -8.15 0.66
CA SER A 99 13.83 -9.01 0.04
C SER A 99 12.69 -9.29 1.00
N GLN A 100 12.95 -9.48 2.29
CA GLN A 100 11.91 -9.59 3.30
C GLN A 100 11.12 -8.28 3.44
N VAL A 101 11.79 -7.12 3.50
CA VAL A 101 11.10 -5.80 3.54
C VAL A 101 10.20 -5.63 2.32
N SER A 102 10.71 -5.92 1.11
CA SER A 102 9.94 -5.82 -0.13
C SER A 102 8.72 -6.75 -0.13
N ARG A 103 8.85 -7.98 0.38
CA ARG A 103 7.74 -8.91 0.49
C ARG A 103 6.66 -8.44 1.47
N LEU A 104 7.08 -7.93 2.64
CA LEU A 104 6.16 -7.38 3.63
C LEU A 104 5.44 -6.13 3.12
N ALA A 105 6.15 -5.27 2.37
CA ALA A 105 5.55 -4.11 1.72
C ALA A 105 4.56 -4.50 0.62
N GLY A 106 4.81 -5.58 -0.13
CA GLY A 106 3.89 -6.07 -1.18
C GLY A 106 2.51 -6.48 -0.65
N GLU A 107 2.37 -6.78 0.64
CA GLU A 107 1.06 -7.03 1.26
C GLU A 107 0.19 -5.78 1.33
N ILE A 108 0.80 -4.59 1.20
CA ILE A 108 0.07 -3.32 1.11
C ILE A 108 -0.62 -3.20 -0.25
N ASP A 109 -0.12 -3.86 -1.30
CA ASP A 109 -0.64 -3.75 -2.66
C ASP A 109 -2.12 -4.16 -2.72
N GLU A 110 -2.52 -5.22 -2.00
CA GLU A 110 -3.93 -5.64 -1.92
C GLU A 110 -4.83 -4.52 -1.39
N ARG A 111 -4.38 -3.80 -0.35
CA ARG A 111 -5.11 -2.67 0.24
C ARG A 111 -5.14 -1.48 -0.72
N VAL A 112 -4.05 -1.23 -1.43
CA VAL A 112 -3.96 -0.18 -2.45
C VAL A 112 -4.91 -0.47 -3.59
N HIS A 113 -4.93 -1.69 -4.12
CA HIS A 113 -5.85 -2.10 -5.18
C HIS A 113 -7.31 -2.01 -4.73
N ALA A 114 -7.65 -2.53 -3.54
CA ALA A 114 -8.99 -2.39 -2.98
C ALA A 114 -9.41 -0.92 -2.85
N PHE A 115 -8.51 -0.04 -2.41
CA PHE A 115 -8.77 1.40 -2.35
C PHE A 115 -8.96 2.03 -3.74
N LEU A 116 -8.12 1.66 -4.71
CA LEU A 116 -8.16 2.20 -6.08
C LEU A 116 -9.33 1.66 -6.92
N ASP A 117 -9.90 0.51 -6.55
CA ASP A 117 -11.03 -0.10 -7.24
C ASP A 117 -12.37 0.12 -6.52
N ARG A 118 -12.36 0.72 -5.32
CA ARG A 118 -13.57 0.98 -4.52
C ARG A 118 -14.64 1.73 -5.33
N PRO A 119 -15.94 1.44 -5.13
CA PRO A 119 -17.00 2.25 -5.69
C PRO A 119 -16.90 3.68 -5.15
N LEU A 120 -17.25 4.64 -6.00
CA LEU A 120 -17.29 6.06 -5.67
C LEU A 120 -18.75 6.43 -5.46
N GLU A 121 -19.09 6.77 -4.22
CA GLU A 121 -20.45 7.14 -3.82
C GLU A 121 -20.56 8.66 -3.64
N GLY A 122 -21.76 9.18 -3.85
CA GLY A 122 -22.06 10.61 -3.70
C GLY A 122 -21.59 11.48 -4.87
N ASP A 123 -21.77 12.79 -4.67
CA ASP A 123 -21.50 13.81 -5.68
C ASP A 123 -20.13 14.45 -5.49
N TRP A 124 -19.40 14.62 -6.59
CA TRP A 124 -18.01 15.10 -6.62
C TRP A 124 -17.86 16.32 -7.53
N PRO A 125 -18.34 17.50 -7.09
CA PRO A 125 -18.40 18.71 -7.94
C PRO A 125 -17.06 19.19 -8.46
N TYR A 126 -15.96 18.97 -7.73
CA TYR A 126 -14.64 19.48 -8.09
C TYR A 126 -13.62 18.34 -8.21
N LEU A 127 -12.97 18.25 -9.37
CA LEU A 127 -11.99 17.22 -9.68
C LEU A 127 -10.65 17.85 -10.08
N TRP A 128 -9.61 17.60 -9.30
CA TRP A 128 -8.22 17.90 -9.63
C TRP A 128 -7.56 16.68 -10.24
N ILE A 129 -6.84 16.91 -11.32
CA ILE A 129 -6.13 15.86 -12.02
C ILE A 129 -4.72 16.35 -12.34
N ASP A 130 -3.74 15.52 -12.00
CA ASP A 130 -2.33 15.85 -12.16
C ASP A 130 -1.52 14.61 -12.56
N ALA A 131 -0.33 14.86 -13.09
CA ALA A 131 0.62 13.83 -13.43
C ALA A 131 2.02 14.19 -12.93
N THR A 132 2.75 13.19 -12.47
CA THR A 132 4.17 13.33 -12.12
C THR A 132 4.97 12.22 -12.79
N TYR A 133 6.21 12.51 -13.14
CA TYR A 133 7.10 11.52 -13.73
C TYR A 133 7.99 10.89 -12.66
N VAL A 134 8.00 9.57 -12.62
CA VAL A 134 8.91 8.79 -11.78
C VAL A 134 9.83 7.95 -12.66
N LYS A 135 11.05 7.72 -12.19
CA LYS A 135 12.02 6.85 -12.85
C LYS A 135 11.84 5.43 -12.33
N VAL A 136 11.52 4.51 -13.24
CA VAL A 136 11.38 3.09 -12.93
C VAL A 136 12.36 2.28 -13.75
N ARG A 137 12.72 1.09 -13.24
CA ARG A 137 13.56 0.15 -13.97
C ARG A 137 12.64 -0.86 -14.67
N GLU A 138 12.67 -0.86 -16.00
CA GLU A 138 11.87 -1.74 -16.85
C GLU A 138 12.79 -2.37 -17.91
N ALA A 139 12.71 -3.69 -18.08
CA ALA A 139 13.54 -4.45 -19.02
C ALA A 139 15.06 -4.10 -18.96
N GLY A 140 15.58 -3.88 -17.74
CA GLY A 140 17.00 -3.54 -17.52
C GLY A 140 17.39 -2.08 -17.81
N ARG A 141 16.45 -1.21 -18.18
CA ARG A 141 16.69 0.22 -18.45
C ARG A 141 15.91 1.09 -17.47
N ILE A 142 16.42 2.30 -17.23
CA ILE A 142 15.69 3.31 -16.45
C ILE A 142 14.83 4.12 -17.44
N VAL A 143 13.51 4.03 -17.26
CA VAL A 143 12.52 4.74 -18.08
C VAL A 143 11.75 5.72 -17.22
N SER A 144 11.28 6.80 -17.85
CA SER A 144 10.36 7.76 -17.22
C SER A 144 8.94 7.29 -17.45
N VAL A 145 8.18 7.06 -16.38
CA VAL A 145 6.75 6.73 -16.46
C VAL A 145 5.93 7.81 -15.80
N ALA A 146 4.74 8.05 -16.34
CA ALA A 146 3.78 9.00 -15.78
C ALA A 146 2.96 8.31 -14.69
N VAL A 147 2.85 8.96 -13.54
CA VAL A 147 1.93 8.63 -12.46
C VAL A 147 0.85 9.68 -12.45
N ILE A 148 -0.35 9.26 -12.84
CA ILE A 148 -1.54 10.09 -12.87
C ILE A 148 -2.29 9.94 -11.55
N ILE A 149 -2.78 11.05 -11.01
CA ILE A 149 -3.57 11.08 -9.78
C ILE A 149 -4.83 11.93 -9.98
N ALA A 150 -5.96 11.42 -9.51
CA ALA A 150 -7.21 12.16 -9.41
C ALA A 150 -7.57 12.39 -7.94
N VAL A 151 -7.83 13.65 -7.60
CA VAL A 151 -8.28 14.07 -6.26
C VAL A 151 -9.56 14.88 -6.43
N ALA A 152 -10.60 14.57 -5.67
CA ALA A 152 -11.86 15.29 -5.76
C ALA A 152 -12.32 15.80 -4.40
N VAL A 153 -13.23 16.77 -4.43
CA VAL A 153 -13.93 17.27 -3.25
C VAL A 153 -15.41 16.94 -3.39
N ASN A 154 -15.98 16.31 -2.37
CA ASN A 154 -17.41 15.99 -2.31
C ASN A 154 -18.25 17.21 -1.86
N THR A 155 -19.57 17.07 -1.89
CA THR A 155 -20.51 18.14 -1.48
C THR A 155 -20.40 18.56 -0.02
N ASN A 156 -19.82 17.71 0.84
CA ASN A 156 -19.56 18.02 2.25
C ASN A 156 -18.20 18.73 2.46
N GLY A 157 -17.46 19.02 1.37
CA GLY A 157 -16.13 19.62 1.43
C GLY A 157 -15.00 18.63 1.73
N GLY A 158 -15.29 17.33 1.83
CA GLY A 158 -14.31 16.28 2.04
C GLY A 158 -13.46 16.05 0.78
N ARG A 159 -12.13 16.10 0.94
CA ARG A 159 -11.18 15.88 -0.16
C ARG A 159 -10.63 14.46 -0.12
N GLU A 160 -10.68 13.76 -1.25
CA GLU A 160 -10.22 12.38 -1.36
C GLU A 160 -9.49 12.08 -2.66
N ILE A 161 -8.51 11.17 -2.58
CA ILE A 161 -7.91 10.57 -3.76
C ILE A 161 -8.92 9.57 -4.34
N LEU A 162 -9.38 9.82 -5.56
CA LEU A 162 -10.33 8.94 -6.25
C LEU A 162 -9.62 7.82 -7.00
N GLY A 163 -8.42 8.07 -7.50
CA GLY A 163 -7.67 7.05 -8.23
C GLY A 163 -6.25 7.49 -8.60
N MET A 164 -5.44 6.50 -8.97
CA MET A 164 -4.08 6.65 -9.45
C MET A 164 -3.83 5.63 -10.55
N ARG A 165 -3.02 5.97 -11.55
CA ARG A 165 -2.54 5.01 -12.54
C ARG A 165 -1.11 5.31 -12.97
N VAL A 166 -0.32 4.28 -13.17
CA VAL A 166 1.03 4.36 -13.74
C VAL A 166 0.97 3.95 -15.20
N GLY A 167 1.63 4.70 -16.08
CA GLY A 167 1.66 4.39 -17.51
C GLY A 167 2.83 5.04 -18.26
N PRO A 168 3.00 4.70 -19.55
CA PRO A 168 4.18 5.10 -20.32
C PRO A 168 4.19 6.59 -20.70
N SER A 169 3.03 7.23 -20.80
CA SER A 169 2.93 8.64 -21.22
C SER A 169 1.59 9.27 -20.83
N GLU A 170 1.50 10.60 -20.94
CA GLU A 170 0.29 11.40 -20.74
C GLU A 170 -0.56 11.54 -22.03
N ALA A 171 -0.55 10.52 -22.88
CA ALA A 171 -1.32 10.55 -24.12
C ALA A 171 -2.84 10.58 -23.85
N GLU A 172 -3.63 11.20 -24.75
CA GLU A 172 -5.09 11.29 -24.63
C GLU A 172 -5.77 9.94 -24.34
N PRO A 173 -5.43 8.81 -25.00
CA PRO A 173 -6.09 7.53 -24.73
C PRO A 173 -5.90 7.08 -23.28
N PHE A 174 -4.70 7.28 -22.72
CA PHE A 174 -4.38 6.91 -21.35
C PHE A 174 -5.20 7.72 -20.34
N TRP A 175 -5.30 9.03 -20.56
CA TRP A 175 -6.18 9.90 -19.78
C TRP A 175 -7.64 9.49 -19.92
N THR A 176 -8.12 9.28 -21.14
CA THR A 176 -9.51 8.91 -21.42
C THR A 176 -9.89 7.63 -20.68
N ASP A 177 -9.04 6.59 -20.73
CA ASP A 177 -9.30 5.32 -20.05
C ASP A 177 -9.24 5.45 -18.53
N PHE A 178 -8.39 6.34 -17.99
CA PHE A 178 -8.35 6.64 -16.57
C PHE A 178 -9.64 7.33 -16.11
N LEU A 179 -10.06 8.41 -16.79
CA LEU A 179 -11.28 9.15 -16.44
C LEU A 179 -12.53 8.28 -16.58
N ARG A 180 -12.62 7.47 -17.64
CA ARG A 180 -13.70 6.48 -17.81
C ARG A 180 -13.74 5.45 -16.70
N SER A 181 -12.59 5.04 -16.17
CA SER A 181 -12.56 4.10 -15.05
C SER A 181 -13.15 4.70 -13.78
N LEU A 182 -12.92 5.99 -13.52
CA LEU A 182 -13.54 6.70 -12.40
C LEU A 182 -15.06 6.78 -12.59
N MET A 183 -15.54 7.09 -13.80
CA MET A 183 -16.97 7.10 -14.10
C MET A 183 -17.63 5.73 -13.93
N ARG A 184 -16.97 4.65 -14.37
CA ARG A 184 -17.47 3.28 -14.17
C ARG A 184 -17.58 2.91 -12.70
N ARG A 185 -16.69 3.44 -11.86
CA ARG A 185 -16.71 3.25 -10.40
C ARG A 185 -17.78 4.07 -9.69
N GLY A 186 -18.40 5.04 -10.35
CA GLY A 186 -19.49 5.85 -9.78
C GLY A 186 -19.22 7.35 -9.68
N LEU A 187 -18.14 7.87 -10.27
CA LEU A 187 -17.90 9.32 -10.30
C LEU A 187 -19.02 10.04 -11.08
N ARG A 188 -19.81 10.87 -10.38
CA ARG A 188 -20.94 11.66 -10.90
C ARG A 188 -20.85 13.13 -10.47
N ASP A 189 -21.65 13.97 -11.12
CA ASP A 189 -21.82 15.41 -10.87
C ASP A 189 -20.51 16.22 -10.85
N VAL A 190 -19.56 15.90 -11.73
CA VAL A 190 -18.35 16.73 -11.89
C VAL A 190 -18.74 18.03 -12.60
N ARG A 191 -18.58 19.16 -11.91
CA ARG A 191 -18.93 20.52 -12.41
C ARG A 191 -17.71 21.35 -12.81
N LEU A 192 -16.55 21.02 -12.25
CA LEU A 192 -15.29 21.66 -12.59
C LEU A 192 -14.13 20.68 -12.55
N VAL A 193 -13.40 20.59 -13.66
CA VAL A 193 -12.13 19.85 -13.74
C VAL A 193 -10.96 20.83 -13.75
N ILE A 194 -10.00 20.60 -12.86
CA ILE A 194 -8.82 21.46 -12.65
C ILE A 194 -7.56 20.66 -12.94
N SER A 195 -6.78 21.10 -13.92
CA SER A 195 -5.54 20.42 -14.29
C SER A 195 -4.50 21.37 -14.90
N ASP A 196 -3.27 20.90 -15.17
CA ASP A 196 -2.40 21.65 -16.09
C ASP A 196 -2.98 21.67 -17.52
N ALA A 197 -2.45 22.55 -18.36
CA ALA A 197 -2.88 22.80 -19.73
C ALA A 197 -2.31 21.79 -20.75
N HIS A 198 -2.02 20.55 -20.32
CA HIS A 198 -1.55 19.50 -21.21
C HIS A 198 -2.64 19.13 -22.25
N GLU A 199 -2.29 19.10 -23.54
CA GLU A 199 -3.26 18.96 -24.63
C GLU A 199 -4.03 17.64 -24.57
N GLY A 200 -3.33 16.53 -24.34
CA GLY A 200 -3.95 15.20 -24.23
C GLY A 200 -4.93 15.10 -23.05
N LEU A 201 -4.67 15.84 -21.97
CA LEU A 201 -5.54 15.88 -20.81
C LEU A 201 -6.79 16.71 -21.09
N LYS A 202 -6.64 17.90 -21.69
CA LYS A 202 -7.78 18.73 -22.11
C LYS A 202 -8.69 17.98 -23.09
N ALA A 203 -8.12 17.31 -24.07
CA ALA A 203 -8.88 16.51 -25.03
C ALA A 203 -9.65 15.38 -24.34
N ALA A 204 -9.02 14.64 -23.43
CA ALA A 204 -9.67 13.59 -22.66
C ALA A 204 -10.79 14.11 -21.75
N VAL A 205 -10.58 15.25 -21.08
CA VAL A 205 -11.62 15.88 -20.23
C VAL A 205 -12.84 16.25 -21.07
N SER A 206 -12.65 16.93 -22.20
CA SER A 206 -13.76 17.30 -23.11
C SER A 206 -14.51 16.10 -23.68
N LYS A 207 -13.83 14.96 -23.82
CA LYS A 207 -14.40 13.71 -24.35
C LYS A 207 -15.19 12.92 -23.31
N VAL A 208 -14.78 12.99 -22.04
CA VAL A 208 -15.33 12.17 -20.95
C VAL A 208 -16.35 12.95 -20.13
N PHE A 209 -16.14 14.25 -19.94
CA PHE A 209 -17.00 15.11 -19.13
C PHE A 209 -17.56 16.27 -19.95
N HIS A 210 -18.83 16.60 -19.73
CA HIS A 210 -19.47 17.81 -20.27
C HIS A 210 -19.46 18.93 -19.23
N THR A 211 -18.27 19.24 -18.72
CA THR A 211 -18.05 20.12 -17.57
C THR A 211 -17.13 21.29 -17.91
N THR A 212 -17.15 22.34 -17.10
CA THR A 212 -16.16 23.41 -17.20
C THR A 212 -14.76 22.87 -16.86
N TRP A 213 -13.78 23.25 -17.66
CA TRP A 213 -12.37 23.02 -17.39
C TRP A 213 -11.68 24.32 -17.00
N GLN A 214 -10.81 24.26 -15.99
CA GLN A 214 -9.98 25.38 -15.56
C GLN A 214 -8.51 24.94 -15.46
N ARG A 215 -7.61 25.78 -15.97
CA ARG A 215 -6.18 25.59 -15.72
C ARG A 215 -5.88 25.75 -14.22
N CYS A 216 -5.07 24.85 -13.67
CA CYS A 216 -4.57 24.92 -12.32
C CYS A 216 -3.71 26.18 -12.13
N ARG A 217 -4.11 27.05 -11.18
CA ARG A 217 -3.40 28.30 -10.88
C ARG A 217 -1.98 28.05 -10.36
N VAL A 218 -1.77 26.96 -9.62
CA VAL A 218 -0.43 26.56 -9.12
C VAL A 218 0.50 26.22 -10.28
N HIS A 219 0.05 25.40 -11.23
CA HIS A 219 0.84 25.10 -12.43
C HIS A 219 1.08 26.33 -13.27
N PHE A 220 0.05 27.16 -13.47
CA PHE A 220 0.21 28.42 -14.19
C PHE A 220 1.28 29.33 -13.57
N MET A 221 1.23 29.54 -12.24
CA MET A 221 2.22 30.35 -11.53
C MET A 221 3.63 29.78 -11.64
N ARG A 222 3.80 28.46 -11.46
CA ARG A 222 5.11 27.81 -11.62
C ARG A 222 5.65 27.99 -13.04
N ASN A 223 4.80 27.80 -14.04
CA ASN A 223 5.16 27.98 -15.44
C ASN A 223 5.55 29.42 -15.73
N ALA A 224 4.81 30.41 -15.22
CA ALA A 224 5.16 31.81 -15.36
C ALA A 224 6.50 32.15 -14.69
N MET A 225 6.71 31.71 -13.45
CA MET A 225 7.93 31.96 -12.69
C MET A 225 9.17 31.28 -13.31
N ALA A 226 9.00 30.15 -14.00
CA ALA A 226 10.10 29.49 -14.71
C ALA A 226 10.68 30.34 -15.85
N HIS A 227 9.94 31.32 -16.36
CA HIS A 227 10.40 32.25 -17.40
C HIS A 227 11.05 33.51 -16.82
N VAL A 228 11.02 33.72 -15.50
CA VAL A 228 11.65 34.85 -14.82
C VAL A 228 13.03 34.43 -14.30
N GLY A 229 14.07 35.19 -14.62
CA GLY A 229 15.44 34.93 -14.14
C GLY A 229 15.51 34.97 -12.60
N LYS A 230 16.31 34.07 -12.00
CA LYS A 230 16.41 33.88 -10.53
C LYS A 230 16.88 35.11 -9.71
N ILE A 231 17.21 36.24 -10.33
CA ILE A 231 17.88 37.39 -9.70
C ILE A 231 16.92 38.38 -9.01
N LEU A 232 15.60 38.29 -9.21
CA LEU A 232 14.66 39.31 -8.71
C LEU A 232 13.84 38.93 -7.46
N VAL A 233 14.07 37.76 -6.84
CA VAL A 233 13.21 37.28 -5.73
C VAL A 233 13.69 37.74 -4.33
N THR A 234 14.89 38.33 -4.21
CA THR A 234 15.45 38.67 -2.89
C THR A 234 15.05 40.05 -2.35
N THR A 235 14.27 40.86 -3.07
CA THR A 235 14.02 42.27 -2.67
C THR A 235 12.55 42.65 -2.53
N LEU A 236 11.66 41.71 -2.24
CA LEU A 236 10.29 42.00 -1.81
C LEU A 236 9.80 40.94 -0.82
N CYS A 237 10.39 40.95 0.38
CA CYS A 237 9.75 40.55 1.62
C CYS A 237 9.84 41.74 2.58
#